data_AF-A0A355RG74-F1
#
_entry.id   AF-A0A355RG74-F1
#
_cell.length_a   1.000
_cell.length_b   1.000
_cell.length_c   1.000
_cell.angle_alpha   90.00
_cell.angle_beta   90.00
_cell.angle_gamma   90.00
#
_symmetry.space_group_name_H-M   'P 1'
#
loop_
_entity.id
_entity.type
_entity.pdbx_description
1 polymer ?
#
loop_
_entity_poly.entity_id
_entity_poly.type
_entity_poly.pdbx_seq_one_letter_code
_entity_poly.pdbx_strand_id
1 'polypeptide(L)'
;MNINKRAIGPDWLGVDWGTTHLRIWLLDARGHILAEARDDSGMATLSSDQFYARFTRLAGPFLSPDKVIPVVACGMIGAKQGWH
;
A
#
# COMPACT_ATOMS: atom_id res chain seq x y z
N MET A 1 -3.56 13.56 -13.00
CA MET A 1 -2.21 13.86 -12.49
C MET A 1 -1.32 12.67 -12.82
N ASN A 2 -0.54 12.76 -13.90
CA ASN A 2 0.28 11.66 -14.40
C ASN A 2 1.62 11.68 -13.68
N ILE A 3 1.76 10.91 -12.61
CA ILE A 3 3.05 10.66 -11.98
C ILE A 3 3.86 9.76 -12.94
N ASN A 4 4.99 10.27 -13.44
CA ASN A 4 5.96 9.47 -14.18
C ASN A 4 6.46 8.37 -13.23
N LYS A 5 5.94 7.14 -13.40
CA LYS A 5 6.22 5.97 -12.56
C LYS A 5 7.63 5.44 -12.83
N ARG A 6 8.63 6.14 -12.32
CA ARG A 6 9.96 5.55 -12.10
C ARG A 6 9.93 4.91 -10.70
N ALA A 7 10.48 3.72 -10.54
CA ALA A 7 10.61 3.11 -9.21
C ALA A 7 11.34 4.10 -8.29
N ILE A 8 10.67 4.53 -7.22
CA ILE A 8 11.17 5.57 -6.31
C ILE A 8 12.04 4.96 -5.20
N GLY A 9 11.99 3.63 -5.04
CA GLY A 9 12.83 2.87 -4.11
C GLY A 9 12.64 3.27 -2.64
N PRO A 10 11.40 3.33 -2.11
CA PRO A 10 11.17 3.74 -0.73
C PRO A 10 11.87 2.80 0.26
N ASP A 11 12.11 3.29 1.47
CA ASP A 11 12.67 2.48 2.55
C ASP A 11 11.59 1.71 3.30
N TRP A 12 10.37 2.24 3.36
CA TRP A 12 9.22 1.55 3.93
C TRP A 12 7.91 2.13 3.41
N LEU A 13 6.82 1.38 3.61
CA LEU A 13 5.47 1.80 3.26
C LEU A 13 4.61 1.95 4.51
N GLY A 14 3.92 3.07 4.62
CA GLY A 14 2.80 3.25 5.53
C GLY A 14 1.50 2.95 4.80
N VAL A 15 0.65 2.09 5.37
CA VAL A 15 -0.61 1.66 4.77
C VAL A 15 -1.75 1.89 5.73
N ASP A 16 -2.77 2.62 5.29
CA ASP A 16 -4.04 2.77 5.99
C ASP A 16 -5.13 2.16 5.12
N TRP A 17 -5.64 1.01 5.54
CA TRP A 17 -6.65 0.27 4.80
C TRP A 17 -7.89 0.07 5.64
N GLY A 18 -8.87 0.93 5.37
CA GLY A 18 -10.16 0.95 6.03
C GLY A 18 -11.22 0.17 5.26
N THR A 19 -12.44 0.23 5.77
CA THR A 19 -13.61 -0.43 5.18
C THR A 19 -13.91 0.06 3.76
N THR A 20 -13.62 1.33 3.46
CA THR A 20 -13.99 2.00 2.21
C THR A 20 -12.82 2.49 1.37
N HIS A 21 -11.62 2.65 1.93
CA HIS A 21 -10.48 3.19 1.18
C HIS A 21 -9.17 2.48 1.55
N LEU A 22 -8.26 2.43 0.58
CA LEU A 22 -6.86 2.06 0.72
C LEU A 22 -5.99 3.29 0.45
N ARG A 23 -5.08 3.60 1.37
CA ARG A 23 -4.08 4.68 1.24
C ARG A 23 -2.70 4.12 1.53
N ILE A 24 -1.73 4.50 0.70
CA ILE A 24 -0.33 4.09 0.80
C ILE A 24 0.56 5.32 0.72
N TRP A 25 1.47 5.45 1.68
CA TRP A 25 2.55 6.42 1.68
C TRP A 25 3.88 5.70 1.48
N LEU A 26 4.68 6.25 0.56
CA LEU A 26 6.03 5.81 0.28
C LEU A 26 6.99 6.69 1.06
N LEU A 27 7.79 6.09 1.94
CA LEU A 27 8.57 6.83 2.91
C LEU A 27 10.06 6.51 2.79
N ASP A 28 10.90 7.54 2.97
CA ASP A 28 12.33 7.36 3.20
C ASP A 28 12.60 6.89 4.64
N ALA A 29 13.86 6.55 4.92
CA ALA A 29 14.30 6.10 6.24
C ALA A 29 14.10 7.14 7.37
N ARG A 30 13.88 8.42 7.02
CA ARG A 30 13.60 9.51 7.97
C ARG A 30 12.10 9.76 8.15
N GLY A 31 11.24 9.07 7.40
CA GLY A 31 9.79 9.24 7.43
C GLY A 31 9.27 10.37 6.55
N HIS A 32 10.07 10.90 5.61
CA HIS A 32 9.55 11.86 4.63
C HIS A 32 8.75 11.14 3.55
N ILE A 33 7.65 11.75 3.14
CA ILE A 33 6.79 11.23 2.07
C ILE A 33 7.47 11.50 0.72
N LEU A 34 7.79 10.41 0.01
CA LEU A 34 8.30 10.43 -1.35
C LEU A 34 7.16 10.43 -2.38
N ALA A 35 6.08 9.72 -2.07
CA ALA A 35 4.87 9.65 -2.90
C ALA A 35 3.67 9.11 -2.11
N GLU A 36 2.48 9.28 -2.69
CA GLU A 36 1.23 8.72 -2.18
C GLU A 36 0.48 7.97 -3.29
N ALA A 37 -0.23 6.92 -2.90
CA ALA A 37 -1.16 6.20 -3.76
C ALA A 37 -2.46 5.90 -2.98
N ARG A 38 -3.61 6.04 -3.66
CA ARG A 38 -4.92 5.88 -3.04
C ARG A 38 -5.87 5.11 -3.95
N ASP A 39 -6.82 4.42 -3.34
CA ASP A 39 -7.85 3.66 -4.04
C ASP A 39 -9.13 3.50 -3.21
N ASP A 40 -10.27 3.41 -3.89
CA ASP A 40 -11.60 3.25 -3.28
C ASP A 40 -11.94 1.77 -2.95
N SER A 41 -11.01 0.84 -3.17
CA SER A 41 -11.15 -0.55 -2.72
C SER A 41 -10.85 -0.72 -1.23
N GLY A 42 -11.75 -0.22 -0.41
CA GLY A 42 -11.80 -0.63 0.98
C GLY A 42 -12.15 -2.11 1.14
N MET A 43 -11.90 -2.63 2.33
CA MET A 43 -12.05 -4.05 2.63
C MET A 43 -13.46 -4.60 2.44
N ALA A 44 -14.51 -3.78 2.56
CA ALA A 44 -15.89 -4.25 2.39
C ALA A 44 -16.18 -4.80 0.99
N THR A 45 -15.32 -4.50 0.02
CA THR A 45 -15.46 -4.90 -1.38
C THR A 45 -14.56 -6.07 -1.79
N LEU A 46 -13.75 -6.59 -0.85
CA LEU A 46 -12.70 -7.57 -1.14
C LEU A 46 -12.93 -8.89 -0.41
N SER A 47 -12.65 -10.00 -1.08
CA SER A 47 -12.44 -11.31 -0.45
C SER A 47 -10.99 -11.45 0.04
N SER A 48 -10.74 -12.41 0.93
CA SER A 48 -9.42 -12.62 1.56
C SER A 48 -8.28 -12.85 0.57
N ASP A 49 -8.56 -13.51 -0.56
CA ASP A 49 -7.60 -13.78 -1.63
C ASP A 49 -7.28 -12.55 -2.51
N GLN A 50 -8.08 -11.48 -2.41
CA GLN A 50 -7.93 -10.29 -3.26
C GLN A 50 -7.01 -9.23 -2.66
N PHE A 51 -6.72 -9.28 -1.35
CA PHE A 51 -5.90 -8.26 -0.68
C PHE A 51 -4.51 -8.11 -1.29
N TYR A 52 -3.79 -9.22 -1.47
CA TYR A 52 -2.43 -9.18 -2.03
C TYR A 52 -2.39 -8.59 -3.44
N ALA A 53 -3.30 -9.04 -4.31
CA ALA A 53 -3.38 -8.54 -5.69
C ALA A 53 -3.72 -7.05 -5.71
N ARG A 54 -4.63 -6.61 -4.84
CA ARG A 54 -5.06 -5.21 -4.77
C ARG A 54 -3.95 -4.29 -4.28
N PHE A 55 -3.25 -4.70 -3.22
CA PHE A 55 -2.10 -3.98 -2.69
C PHE A 55 -0.99 -3.88 -3.73
N THR A 56 -0.61 -4.99 -4.35
CA THR A 56 0.47 -5.04 -5.35
C THR A 56 0.14 -4.21 -6.58
N ARG A 57 -1.13 -4.15 -7.02
CA ARG A 57 -1.56 -3.28 -8.12
C ARG A 57 -1.32 -1.80 -7.82
N LEU A 58 -1.52 -1.38 -6.57
CA LEU A 58 -1.37 0.01 -6.15
C LEU A 58 0.08 0.38 -5.82
N ALA A 59 0.78 -0.47 -5.04
CA ALA A 59 2.14 -0.23 -4.56
C ALA A 59 3.22 -0.64 -5.57
N GLY A 60 3.01 -1.74 -6.29
CA GLY A 60 4.00 -2.40 -7.14
C GLY A 60 4.75 -1.49 -8.13
N PRO A 61 4.10 -0.51 -8.79
CA PRO A 61 4.80 0.38 -9.72
C PRO A 61 5.90 1.25 -9.10
N PHE A 62 5.99 1.30 -7.77
CA PHE A 62 6.98 2.08 -7.05
C PHE A 62 8.08 1.23 -6.39
N LEU A 63 7.90 -0.09 -6.36
CA LEU A 63 8.80 -1.03 -5.70
C LEU A 63 9.88 -1.51 -6.66
N SER A 64 11.05 -1.83 -6.11
CA SER A 64 12.11 -2.51 -6.84
C SER A 64 12.03 -4.01 -6.57
N PRO A 65 12.19 -4.89 -7.58
CA PRO A 65 12.21 -6.34 -7.37
C PRO A 65 13.40 -6.79 -6.51
N ASP A 66 14.48 -6.00 -6.45
CA ASP A 66 15.71 -6.34 -5.75
C ASP A 66 15.74 -5.87 -4.28
N LYS A 67 14.64 -5.27 -3.78
CA LYS A 67 14.57 -4.71 -2.42
C LYS A 67 13.35 -5.27 -1.69
N VAL A 68 13.60 -5.91 -0.54
CA VAL A 68 12.54 -6.19 0.43
C VAL A 68 12.21 -4.90 1.16
N ILE A 69 10.95 -4.49 1.10
CA ILE A 69 10.48 -3.22 1.68
C ILE A 69 9.51 -3.54 2.81
N PRO A 70 9.80 -3.13 4.06
CA PRO A 70 8.87 -3.31 5.16
C PRO A 70 7.59 -2.48 4.94
N VAL A 71 6.47 -3.09 5.32
CA VAL A 71 5.14 -2.49 5.24
C VAL A 71 4.54 -2.45 6.63
N VAL A 72 4.15 -1.26 7.08
CA VAL A 72 3.39 -1.08 8.33
C VAL A 72 1.97 -0.71 7.95
N ALA A 73 1.02 -1.55 8.35
CA ALA A 73 -0.39 -1.38 8.01
C ALA A 73 -1.24 -1.11 9.26
N CYS A 74 -2.22 -0.22 9.12
CA CYS A 74 -3.21 0.09 10.14
C CYS A 74 -4.63 0.13 9.54
N GLY A 75 -5.62 0.31 10.41
CA GLY A 75 -7.03 0.34 10.05
C GLY A 75 -7.70 -1.03 10.20
N MET A 76 -8.71 -1.28 9.37
CA MET A 76 -9.52 -2.49 9.47
C MET A 76 -8.80 -3.73 8.94
N ILE A 77 -7.66 -3.56 8.27
CA ILE A 77 -6.90 -4.65 7.64
C ILE A 77 -6.48 -5.76 8.60
N GLY A 78 -6.35 -5.44 9.90
CA GLY A 78 -6.08 -6.42 10.96
C GLY A 78 -7.33 -7.00 11.64
N ALA A 79 -8.54 -6.69 11.16
CA ALA A 79 -9.78 -7.24 11.72
C ALA A 79 -9.95 -8.73 11.38
N LYS A 80 -10.97 -9.37 11.96
CA LYS A 80 -11.27 -10.80 11.74
C LYS A 80 -11.46 -11.19 10.27
N GLN A 81 -12.00 -10.29 9.45
CA GLN A 81 -12.18 -10.49 8.01
C GLN A 81 -11.05 -9.81 7.19
N GLY A 82 -10.01 -9.35 7.87
CA GLY A 82 -8.87 -8.68 7.28
C GLY A 82 -7.84 -9.62 6.70
N TRP A 83 -6.69 -9.06 6.33
CA TRP A 83 -5.63 -9.77 5.64
C TRP A 83 -4.68 -10.43 6.64
N HIS A 84 -4.77 -11.75 6.77
CA HIS A 84 -3.89 -12.61 7.58
C HIS A 84 -3.94 -14.06 7.12
#